data_AF-A0A9W7G2P1-F1
#
_entry.id   AF-A0A9W7G2P1-F1
#
_cell.length_a   1.000
_cell.length_b   1.000
_cell.length_c   1.000
_cell.angle_alpha   90.00
_cell.angle_beta   90.00
_cell.angle_gamma   90.00
#
_symmetry.space_group_name_H-M   'P 1'
#
loop_
_entity.id
_entity.type
_entity.pdbx_description
1 polymer ?
#
loop_
_entity_poly.entity_id
_entity_poly.type
_entity_poly.pdbx_seq_one_letter_code
_entity_poly.pdbx_strand_id
1 'polypeptide(L)'
;MSLKVKVGPDPVESQRFEEGQSNQLDDSVIESRQLGGLIMPDGAKRTSGSRSSVQSWVKVEAGGKGWGKTVLTMRTTLDEAVNKFWNIGNVSDKDVDGEADKVVVEQMISDTEMVVRRSMVLHSKHGLVHRNRHFRSRMKLYKVDDDSSIIVVEPDMGEPPLASSLVSEDLKHSHSATESSIIYFHNVGLKSVKVEATLKLEMGELVSKKATFQCLTGCLEDFRKSAFDLVCMLGTSEMTEEDGRFLGEELMNAVKKGSKKESKEEALNSVIAKCKTLEKLVEQHSFIKPLLDAVVENKLHSVSLVEGKAENLGDTEGRAIGRSLAISLATTLFATIGVDEWILQFPALQEVDKEHSWFRPMVENISYILVGEVGWGLKARVAIGATMSIGDLSTDIFVAFMYWDEKRKAYFEAIVLMLGISCILQLLIIYINNSRRGLKITFLESLPVLCGLKPAVDAYRVAHGDKAENGQTFDPQTEMTYIKGVELFAESIPGIIIQIAAIATTSDRTTISRGAWISLVMSAMSTGFIGSSIS
;
A
#
# COMPACT_ATOMS: atom_id res chain seq x y z
N MET A 1 -51.67 40.44 -37.78
CA MET A 1 -51.24 39.05 -38.03
C MET A 1 -49.75 39.00 -37.75
N SER A 2 -49.37 38.64 -36.52
CA SER A 2 -49.04 37.26 -36.10
C SER A 2 -47.61 36.90 -36.55
N LEU A 3 -46.66 36.89 -35.62
CA LEU A 3 -46.09 35.68 -34.95
C LEU A 3 -45.18 34.87 -35.91
N LYS A 4 -44.02 34.32 -35.56
CA LYS A 4 -43.14 34.23 -34.37
C LYS A 4 -42.01 33.27 -34.80
N VAL A 5 -40.74 33.45 -34.45
CA VAL A 5 -39.80 32.39 -33.98
C VAL A 5 -38.61 33.13 -33.32
N LYS A 6 -38.63 33.39 -32.01
CA LYS A 6 -37.94 32.65 -30.93
C LYS A 6 -36.42 32.45 -31.15
N VAL A 7 -35.66 33.46 -30.75
CA VAL A 7 -34.23 33.39 -30.39
C VAL A 7 -34.16 32.79 -28.99
N GLY A 8 -33.35 31.74 -28.81
CA GLY A 8 -33.08 31.13 -27.50
C GLY A 8 -32.14 32.01 -26.65
N PRO A 9 -32.16 31.90 -25.31
CA PRO A 9 -31.37 32.75 -24.45
C PRO A 9 -29.89 32.33 -24.42
N ASP A 10 -29.05 33.37 -24.39
CA ASP A 10 -27.62 33.41 -24.13
C ASP A 10 -27.21 32.73 -22.79
N PRO A 11 -25.91 32.39 -22.63
CA PRO A 11 -25.43 31.55 -21.53
C PRO A 11 -25.55 32.24 -20.17
N VAL A 12 -25.89 31.44 -19.17
CA VAL A 12 -26.07 31.83 -17.76
C VAL A 12 -24.79 32.48 -17.22
N GLU A 13 -24.95 33.74 -16.83
CA GLU A 13 -24.03 34.60 -16.09
C GLU A 13 -23.34 33.86 -14.93
N SER A 14 -22.01 33.82 -14.99
CA SER A 14 -21.14 33.68 -13.82
C SER A 14 -21.46 34.83 -12.84
N GLN A 15 -22.16 34.51 -11.75
CA GLN A 15 -22.42 35.48 -10.69
C GLN A 15 -21.11 35.94 -10.07
N ARG A 16 -20.80 37.21 -10.31
CA ARG A 16 -19.74 37.99 -9.69
C ARG A 16 -20.13 38.17 -8.22
N PHE A 17 -19.34 37.65 -7.29
CA PHE A 17 -19.46 37.98 -5.87
C PHE A 17 -19.27 39.49 -5.71
N GLU A 18 -20.31 40.20 -5.30
CA GLU A 18 -20.22 41.62 -4.95
C GLU A 18 -19.48 41.77 -3.62
N GLU A 19 -18.48 42.66 -3.60
CA GLU A 19 -17.77 43.11 -2.40
C GLU A 19 -18.76 43.82 -1.44
N GLY A 20 -19.25 43.07 -0.45
CA GLY A 20 -20.12 43.56 0.61
C GLY A 20 -19.53 43.28 1.99
N GLN A 21 -18.98 44.32 2.60
CA GLN A 21 -18.56 44.45 4.01
C GLN A 21 -17.56 43.41 4.55
N SER A 22 -16.30 43.84 4.63
CA SER A 22 -15.26 43.23 5.45
C SER A 22 -15.73 43.12 6.91
N ASN A 23 -16.17 41.93 7.32
CA ASN A 23 -16.11 41.57 8.73
C ASN A 23 -14.62 41.49 9.08
N GLN A 24 -14.12 42.53 9.74
CA GLN A 24 -12.82 42.50 10.38
C GLN A 24 -12.73 41.21 11.19
N LEU A 25 -11.73 40.39 10.89
CA LEU A 25 -11.35 39.28 11.74
C LEU A 25 -11.14 39.86 13.14
N ASP A 26 -11.96 39.41 14.08
CA ASP A 26 -11.70 39.60 15.49
C ASP A 26 -10.32 38.94 15.74
N ASP A 27 -9.39 39.65 16.38
CA ASP A 27 -8.01 39.18 16.63
C ASP A 27 -7.97 37.83 17.41
N SER A 28 -9.11 37.37 17.92
CA SER A 28 -9.36 36.04 18.49
C SER A 28 -9.39 34.89 17.46
N VAL A 29 -9.60 35.17 16.16
CA VAL A 29 -9.63 34.16 15.08
C VAL A 29 -8.24 33.92 14.51
N ILE A 30 -7.36 34.92 14.49
CA ILE A 30 -5.99 34.81 13.95
C ILE A 30 -5.06 34.04 14.91
N GLU A 31 -5.44 33.88 16.18
CA GLU A 31 -4.93 32.81 17.05
C GLU A 31 -5.29 31.38 16.58
N SER A 32 -5.80 31.18 15.34
CA SER A 32 -6.24 29.95 14.64
C SER A 32 -5.34 28.69 14.67
N ARG A 33 -4.22 28.67 15.40
CA ARG A 33 -3.66 27.41 15.94
C ARG A 33 -4.36 26.94 17.23
N GLN A 34 -5.14 27.80 17.87
CA GLN A 34 -5.69 27.67 19.23
C GLN A 34 -7.20 27.93 19.36
N LEU A 35 -7.97 27.97 18.27
CA LEU A 35 -9.44 27.92 18.38
C LEU A 35 -9.89 26.52 18.87
N GLY A 36 -10.10 26.40 20.19
CA GLY A 36 -11.07 25.47 20.78
C GLY A 36 -10.56 24.14 21.33
N GLY A 37 -9.30 23.99 21.74
CA GLY A 37 -8.85 22.76 22.42
C GLY A 37 -8.99 21.47 21.57
N LEU A 38 -9.16 21.60 20.26
CA LEU A 38 -9.19 20.50 19.28
C LEU A 38 -7.75 20.07 18.91
N ILE A 39 -6.86 20.03 19.89
CA ILE A 39 -5.51 19.49 19.71
C ILE A 39 -5.63 17.97 19.79
N MET A 40 -5.10 17.27 18.78
CA MET A 40 -5.03 15.82 18.82
C MET A 40 -4.34 15.38 20.11
N PRO A 41 -5.01 14.62 20.98
CA PRO A 41 -4.43 14.34 22.28
C PRO A 41 -3.28 13.35 22.16
N ASP A 42 -2.32 13.41 23.09
CA ASP A 42 -1.17 12.50 23.11
C ASP A 42 -1.61 11.03 23.12
N GLY A 43 -0.86 10.18 22.40
CA GLY A 43 -1.14 8.76 22.24
C GLY A 43 -2.09 8.40 21.09
N ALA A 44 -2.38 9.33 20.17
CA ALA A 44 -3.13 9.04 18.96
C ALA A 44 -2.43 7.97 18.09
N LYS A 45 -3.20 6.99 17.62
CA LYS A 45 -2.68 5.95 16.73
C LYS A 45 -2.88 6.37 15.29
N ARG A 46 -1.83 6.26 14.49
CA ARG A 46 -1.93 6.43 13.03
C ARG A 46 -2.73 5.26 12.47
N THR A 47 -3.77 5.55 11.70
CA THR A 47 -4.63 4.54 11.05
C THR A 47 -4.23 4.28 9.60
N SER A 48 -3.40 5.15 9.04
CA SER A 48 -2.84 5.09 7.69
C SER A 48 -1.37 4.63 7.71
N GLY A 49 -0.91 3.98 6.64
CA GLY A 49 0.50 3.63 6.48
C GLY A 49 1.42 4.86 6.47
N SER A 50 2.69 4.69 6.85
CA SER A 50 3.66 5.79 6.98
C SER A 50 3.85 6.63 5.70
N ARG A 51 3.72 5.97 4.54
CA ARG A 51 3.83 6.55 3.19
C ARG A 51 2.49 6.84 2.50
N SER A 52 1.36 6.68 3.21
CA SER A 52 0.05 6.94 2.59
C SER A 52 -0.10 8.42 2.24
N SER A 53 -0.71 8.65 1.08
CA SER A 53 -1.06 9.96 0.53
C SER A 53 -2.10 10.69 1.40
N VAL A 54 -2.83 9.95 2.23
CA VAL A 54 -3.69 10.50 3.29
C VAL A 54 -3.20 10.04 4.64
N GLN A 55 -2.86 11.00 5.49
CA GLN A 55 -2.40 10.72 6.83
C GLN A 55 -3.53 10.91 7.82
N SER A 56 -4.06 9.80 8.33
CA SER A 56 -5.11 9.79 9.35
C SER A 56 -4.60 9.30 10.70
N TRP A 57 -5.04 9.96 11.77
CA TRP A 57 -4.80 9.61 13.16
C TRP A 57 -6.12 9.56 13.91
N VAL A 58 -6.25 8.59 14.80
CA VAL A 58 -7.43 8.40 15.64
C VAL A 58 -7.01 8.15 17.08
N LYS A 59 -7.68 8.84 18.01
CA LYS A 59 -7.66 8.54 19.43
C LYS A 59 -9.10 8.36 19.91
N VAL A 60 -9.34 7.32 20.69
CA VAL A 60 -10.66 7.05 21.28
C VAL A 60 -10.53 6.82 22.77
N GLU A 61 -11.40 7.47 23.53
CA GLU A 61 -11.49 7.37 24.98
C GLU A 61 -12.78 6.67 25.41
N ALA A 62 -12.92 6.40 26.70
CA ALA A 62 -14.15 5.82 27.23
C ALA A 62 -15.31 6.81 27.12
N GLY A 63 -16.54 6.30 27.11
CA GLY A 63 -17.75 7.13 27.11
C GLY A 63 -18.05 7.81 25.77
N GLY A 64 -17.72 7.16 24.65
CA GLY A 64 -18.12 7.63 23.31
C GLY A 64 -17.34 8.84 22.78
N LYS A 65 -16.20 9.19 23.38
CA LYS A 65 -15.37 10.34 22.99
C LYS A 65 -14.23 9.93 22.07
N GLY A 66 -14.04 10.64 20.96
CA GLY A 66 -12.97 10.38 20.01
C GLY A 66 -12.47 11.63 19.29
N TRP A 67 -11.20 11.61 18.92
CA TRP A 67 -10.53 12.64 18.13
C TRP A 67 -9.91 12.02 16.88
N GLY A 68 -10.19 12.61 15.73
CA GLY A 68 -9.65 12.24 14.44
C GLY A 68 -8.92 13.41 13.83
N LYS A 69 -7.77 13.16 13.20
CA LYS A 69 -7.13 14.13 12.31
C LYS A 69 -6.86 13.44 10.98
N THR A 70 -7.17 14.11 9.87
CA THR A 70 -6.73 13.72 8.53
C THR A 70 -6.02 14.87 7.86
N VAL A 71 -4.94 14.55 7.15
CA VAL A 71 -4.20 15.46 6.30
C VAL A 71 -4.10 14.83 4.93
N LEU A 72 -4.57 15.55 3.91
CA LEU A 72 -4.52 15.11 2.52
C LEU A 72 -4.32 16.31 1.58
N THR A 73 -3.95 16.02 0.34
CA THR A 73 -3.86 17.00 -0.74
C THR A 73 -4.95 16.70 -1.77
N MET A 74 -5.67 17.74 -2.21
CA MET A 74 -6.68 17.67 -3.26
C MET A 74 -6.20 18.40 -4.50
N ARG A 75 -6.38 17.80 -5.67
CA ARG A 75 -6.06 18.38 -6.98
C ARG A 75 -7.21 19.23 -7.51
N THR A 76 -7.37 20.42 -6.95
CA THR A 76 -8.47 21.33 -7.25
C THR A 76 -8.10 22.75 -6.87
N THR A 77 -8.91 23.74 -7.22
CA THR A 77 -8.75 25.11 -6.73
C THR A 77 -9.28 25.25 -5.31
N LEU A 78 -8.83 26.29 -4.58
CA LEU A 78 -9.30 26.55 -3.22
C LEU A 78 -10.82 26.65 -3.14
N ASP A 79 -11.43 27.40 -4.07
CA ASP A 79 -12.88 27.61 -4.10
C ASP A 79 -13.64 26.31 -4.37
N GLU A 80 -13.17 25.47 -5.29
CA GLU A 80 -13.76 24.17 -5.57
C GLU A 80 -13.63 23.21 -4.37
N ALA A 81 -12.47 23.18 -3.71
CA ALA A 81 -12.27 22.39 -2.49
C ALA A 81 -13.26 22.82 -1.40
N VAL A 82 -13.29 24.11 -1.09
CA VAL A 82 -14.19 24.68 -0.08
C VAL A 82 -15.64 24.39 -0.44
N ASN A 83 -16.04 24.63 -1.70
CA ASN A 83 -17.40 24.37 -2.18
C ASN A 83 -17.79 22.90 -2.09
N LYS A 84 -16.87 21.96 -2.31
CA LYS A 84 -17.15 20.51 -2.18
C LYS A 84 -17.55 20.13 -0.75
N PHE A 85 -16.94 20.77 0.27
CA PHE A 85 -17.25 20.50 1.67
C PHE A 85 -18.35 21.41 2.23
N TRP A 86 -18.54 22.62 1.68
CA TRP A 86 -19.57 23.57 2.08
C TRP A 86 -20.95 23.23 1.47
N ASN A 87 -21.00 22.81 0.20
CA ASN A 87 -22.26 22.46 -0.48
C ASN A 87 -22.74 21.06 -0.09
N ILE A 88 -23.26 20.95 1.12
CA ILE A 88 -23.88 19.75 1.69
C ILE A 88 -25.11 19.32 0.87
N GLY A 89 -25.76 20.26 0.16
CA GLY A 89 -26.99 20.04 -0.60
C GLY A 89 -26.90 19.14 -1.84
N ASN A 90 -25.70 18.72 -2.27
CA ASN A 90 -25.53 17.80 -3.40
C ASN A 90 -25.16 16.36 -3.00
N VAL A 91 -25.13 16.04 -1.69
CA VAL A 91 -25.01 14.65 -1.20
C VAL A 91 -26.42 14.07 -1.00
N SER A 92 -27.21 14.10 -2.07
CA SER A 92 -28.46 13.34 -2.16
C SER A 92 -28.32 12.34 -3.29
N ASP A 93 -28.53 11.07 -2.95
CA ASP A 93 -28.53 9.89 -3.82
C ASP A 93 -27.20 9.47 -4.42
N LYS A 94 -26.68 8.36 -3.85
CA LYS A 94 -26.19 7.13 -4.52
C LYS A 94 -25.37 6.32 -3.51
N ASP A 95 -25.53 5.02 -3.29
CA ASP A 95 -26.55 4.05 -3.68
C ASP A 95 -26.19 2.72 -2.97
N VAL A 96 -27.20 1.87 -2.75
CA VAL A 96 -27.15 0.42 -2.46
C VAL A 96 -26.70 -0.02 -1.04
N ASP A 97 -27.63 -0.71 -0.37
CA ASP A 97 -27.53 -1.44 0.91
C ASP A 97 -27.58 -0.64 2.23
N GLY A 98 -28.76 -0.11 2.54
CA GLY A 98 -29.27 0.04 3.92
C GLY A 98 -28.79 1.26 4.73
N GLU A 99 -29.74 2.15 5.09
CA GLU A 99 -29.64 3.23 6.11
C GLU A 99 -28.27 3.94 6.18
N ALA A 100 -28.00 4.86 5.25
CA ALA A 100 -26.77 5.64 5.22
C ALA A 100 -26.82 6.92 6.09
N ASP A 101 -25.63 7.39 6.48
CA ASP A 101 -25.43 8.67 7.15
C ASP A 101 -25.96 9.84 6.29
N LYS A 102 -26.82 10.68 6.86
CA LYS A 102 -27.50 11.77 6.13
C LYS A 102 -27.15 13.13 6.73
N VAL A 103 -26.68 14.06 5.90
CA VAL A 103 -26.49 15.47 6.29
C VAL A 103 -27.57 16.33 5.63
N VAL A 104 -28.27 17.14 6.41
CA VAL A 104 -29.34 18.02 5.93
C VAL A 104 -29.10 19.43 6.45
N VAL A 105 -29.26 20.43 5.58
CA VAL A 105 -29.28 21.84 6.00
C VAL A 105 -30.64 22.10 6.66
N GLU A 106 -30.65 22.41 7.95
CA GLU A 106 -31.88 22.80 8.67
C GLU A 106 -32.23 24.25 8.42
N GLN A 107 -31.23 25.13 8.44
CA GLN A 107 -31.41 26.56 8.35
C GLN A 107 -30.15 27.20 7.76
N MET A 108 -30.30 27.98 6.68
CA MET A 108 -29.28 28.90 6.22
C MET A 108 -29.40 30.20 7.03
N ILE A 109 -28.34 30.61 7.72
CA ILE A 109 -28.30 31.86 8.48
C ILE A 109 -27.74 32.98 7.59
N SER A 110 -26.68 32.68 6.84
CA SER A 110 -26.06 33.55 5.83
C SER A 110 -25.30 32.71 4.79
N ASP A 111 -24.70 33.35 3.78
CA ASP A 111 -23.87 32.66 2.79
C ASP A 111 -22.63 31.97 3.39
N THR A 112 -22.23 32.39 4.61
CA THR A 112 -21.06 31.87 5.33
C THR A 112 -21.42 31.16 6.64
N GLU A 113 -22.71 31.02 6.98
CA GLU A 113 -23.16 30.36 8.21
C GLU A 113 -24.45 29.57 7.99
N MET A 114 -24.46 28.31 8.41
CA MET A 114 -25.62 27.43 8.33
C MET A 114 -25.73 26.48 9.52
N VAL A 115 -26.95 26.03 9.81
CA VAL A 115 -27.23 24.97 10.77
C VAL A 115 -27.50 23.69 10.00
N VAL A 116 -26.74 22.65 10.32
CA VAL A 116 -26.78 21.34 9.67
C VAL A 116 -27.13 20.26 10.68
N ARG A 117 -27.88 19.27 10.22
CA ARG A 117 -28.17 18.04 10.95
C ARG A 117 -27.49 16.88 10.25
N ARG A 118 -26.52 16.24 10.91
CA ARG A 118 -25.92 14.98 10.48
C ARG A 118 -26.51 13.83 11.27
N SER A 119 -26.91 12.76 10.59
CA SER A 119 -27.36 11.52 11.21
C SER A 119 -26.31 10.46 10.93
N MET A 120 -25.76 9.83 11.97
CA MET A 120 -24.84 8.70 11.84
C MET A 120 -25.45 7.39 12.35
N VAL A 121 -25.23 6.31 11.62
CA VAL A 121 -25.66 4.97 12.03
C VAL A 121 -24.59 4.29 12.87
N LEU A 122 -24.97 3.82 14.07
CA LEU A 122 -24.09 3.03 14.94
C LEU A 122 -24.28 1.54 14.65
N HIS A 123 -23.30 0.90 14.02
CA HIS A 123 -23.28 -0.56 13.86
C HIS A 123 -22.81 -1.25 15.16
N SER A 124 -23.74 -1.90 15.87
CA SER A 124 -23.44 -2.76 17.04
C SER A 124 -23.29 -4.22 16.60
N LYS A 125 -22.26 -4.92 17.11
CA LYS A 125 -22.12 -6.38 16.96
C LYS A 125 -22.96 -7.18 17.95
N HIS A 126 -23.44 -6.56 19.03
CA HIS A 126 -24.37 -7.19 19.94
C HIS A 126 -25.79 -6.83 19.49
N GLY A 127 -26.44 -7.82 18.87
CA GLY A 127 -27.80 -7.70 18.37
C GLY A 127 -28.74 -7.23 19.47
N LEU A 128 -29.30 -6.05 19.26
CA LEU A 128 -30.61 -5.53 19.68
C LEU A 128 -30.52 -3.99 19.55
N VAL A 129 -31.00 -3.49 18.42
CA VAL A 129 -31.23 -2.07 18.08
C VAL A 129 -29.97 -1.28 17.65
N HIS A 130 -29.86 -1.00 16.34
CA HIS A 130 -29.06 0.10 15.83
C HIS A 130 -29.66 1.41 16.35
N ARG A 131 -28.88 2.23 17.05
CA ARG A 131 -29.34 3.56 17.48
C ARG A 131 -28.65 4.60 16.63
N ASN A 132 -29.41 5.27 15.78
CA ASN A 132 -28.90 6.42 15.05
C ASN A 132 -28.52 7.53 16.04
N ARG A 133 -27.50 8.30 15.69
CA ARG A 133 -27.08 9.50 16.42
C ARG A 133 -27.29 10.69 15.51
N HIS A 134 -28.01 11.68 16.03
CA HIS A 134 -28.22 12.94 15.33
C HIS A 134 -27.31 14.00 15.96
N PHE A 135 -26.51 14.63 15.13
CA PHE A 135 -25.65 15.76 15.45
C PHE A 135 -26.28 17.00 14.84
N ARG A 136 -26.57 17.99 15.67
CA ARG A 136 -27.01 19.32 15.24
C ARG A 136 -25.83 20.25 15.42
N SER A 137 -25.38 20.84 14.32
CA SER A 137 -24.13 21.59 14.29
C SER A 137 -24.31 22.87 13.51
N ARG A 138 -23.65 23.91 13.98
CA ARG A 138 -23.50 25.19 13.29
C ARG A 138 -22.19 25.17 12.54
N MET A 139 -22.26 25.42 11.24
CA MET A 139 -21.13 25.39 10.33
C MET A 139 -20.89 26.81 9.83
N LYS A 140 -19.66 27.28 9.99
CA LYS A 140 -19.22 28.64 9.63
C LYS A 140 -18.03 28.57 8.70
N LEU A 141 -18.05 29.36 7.64
CA LEU A 141 -16.96 29.51 6.68
C LEU A 141 -16.24 30.84 6.92
N TYR A 142 -14.93 30.78 7.07
CA TYR A 142 -14.06 31.94 7.22
C TYR A 142 -13.02 31.94 6.11
N LYS A 143 -12.90 33.06 5.39
CA LYS A 143 -11.76 33.31 4.49
C LYS A 143 -10.66 33.99 5.31
N VAL A 144 -9.49 33.35 5.41
CA VAL A 144 -8.37 33.86 6.22
C VAL A 144 -7.52 34.82 5.38
N ASP A 145 -7.17 34.38 4.18
CA ASP A 145 -6.45 35.15 3.16
C ASP A 145 -6.88 34.66 1.77
N ASP A 146 -6.23 35.14 0.71
CA ASP A 146 -6.54 34.71 -0.66
C ASP A 146 -6.15 33.25 -0.97
N ASP A 147 -5.32 32.65 -0.13
CA ASP A 147 -4.79 31.29 -0.32
C ASP A 147 -5.31 30.28 0.72
N SER A 148 -6.11 30.73 1.70
CA SER A 148 -6.51 29.93 2.85
C SER A 148 -7.94 30.20 3.31
N SER A 149 -8.67 29.12 3.57
CA SER A 149 -10.04 29.14 4.08
C SER A 149 -10.23 28.13 5.21
N ILE A 150 -11.15 28.41 6.13
CA ILE A 150 -11.44 27.55 7.29
C ILE A 150 -12.93 27.31 7.38
N ILE A 151 -13.31 26.05 7.50
CA ILE A 151 -14.66 25.66 7.90
C ILE A 151 -14.61 25.20 9.35
N VAL A 152 -15.43 25.83 10.20
CA VAL A 152 -15.58 25.49 11.60
C VAL A 152 -16.98 24.93 11.82
N VAL A 153 -17.05 23.75 12.44
CA VAL A 153 -18.30 23.08 12.84
C VAL A 153 -18.32 23.03 14.35
N GLU A 154 -19.33 23.64 14.96
CA GLU A 154 -19.56 23.71 16.40
C GLU A 154 -20.92 23.09 16.73
N PRO A 155 -21.09 22.46 17.91
CA PRO A 155 -22.38 21.92 18.32
C PRO A 155 -23.37 23.05 18.54
N ASP A 156 -24.56 22.96 17.92
CA ASP A 156 -25.64 23.94 18.12
C ASP A 156 -26.59 23.42 19.20
N MET A 157 -26.45 23.95 20.41
CA MET A 157 -27.25 23.57 21.59
C MET A 157 -28.62 24.27 21.65
N GLY A 158 -29.10 24.82 20.52
CA GLY A 158 -30.35 25.58 20.46
C GLY A 158 -31.57 24.75 20.87
N GLU A 159 -32.63 25.44 21.33
CA GLU A 159 -33.91 24.77 21.64
C GLU A 159 -34.43 23.99 20.43
N PRO A 160 -34.96 22.76 20.63
CA PRO A 160 -35.57 22.02 19.54
C PRO A 160 -36.74 22.84 18.97
N PRO A 161 -36.93 22.86 17.64
CA PRO A 161 -38.04 23.61 17.05
C PRO A 161 -39.36 23.17 17.69
N LEU A 162 -40.18 24.15 18.09
CA LEU A 162 -41.52 23.95 18.62
C LEU A 162 -42.22 22.90 17.77
N ALA A 163 -42.64 21.80 18.40
CA ALA A 163 -43.09 20.58 17.74
C ALA A 163 -44.07 20.84 16.58
N SER A 164 -43.57 20.82 15.34
CA SER A 164 -44.40 20.47 14.19
C SER A 164 -44.71 18.98 14.32
N SER A 165 -45.99 18.64 14.35
CA SER A 165 -46.61 17.37 14.73
C SER A 165 -46.28 16.13 13.87
N LEU A 166 -45.10 16.07 13.23
CA LEU A 166 -44.65 14.97 12.37
C LEU A 166 -43.18 14.61 12.61
N VAL A 167 -42.76 14.60 13.87
CA VAL A 167 -41.42 14.18 14.28
C VAL A 167 -41.53 12.78 14.89
N SER A 168 -40.87 11.80 14.27
CA SER A 168 -40.97 10.37 14.63
C SER A 168 -40.62 10.13 16.12
N GLU A 169 -41.27 9.13 16.72
CA GLU A 169 -41.09 8.74 18.14
C GLU A 169 -39.63 8.43 18.51
N ASP A 170 -38.75 8.17 17.54
CA ASP A 170 -37.30 7.99 17.70
C ASP A 170 -36.59 9.20 18.32
N LEU A 171 -37.15 10.42 18.23
CA LEU A 171 -36.52 11.62 18.78
C LEU A 171 -36.53 11.70 20.32
N LYS A 172 -37.38 10.95 21.01
CA LYS A 172 -37.50 11.06 22.48
C LYS A 172 -36.36 10.39 23.25
N HIS A 173 -35.51 9.59 22.59
CA HIS A 173 -34.45 8.81 23.24
C HIS A 173 -33.02 9.09 22.71
N SER A 174 -32.82 10.13 21.90
CA SER A 174 -31.47 10.51 21.44
C SER A 174 -30.67 11.17 22.57
N HIS A 175 -29.82 10.40 23.23
CA HIS A 175 -28.76 10.94 24.10
C HIS A 175 -27.94 11.97 23.31
N SER A 176 -27.72 13.17 23.88
CA SER A 176 -27.05 14.32 23.25
C SER A 176 -25.69 13.94 22.67
N ALA A 177 -25.61 13.81 21.34
CA ALA A 177 -24.35 13.60 20.63
C ALA A 177 -23.89 14.93 20.05
N THR A 178 -22.62 15.25 20.24
CA THR A 178 -22.03 16.50 19.76
C THR A 178 -20.85 16.20 18.85
N GLU A 179 -20.70 17.01 17.81
CA GLU A 179 -19.54 17.00 16.94
C GLU A 179 -18.91 18.39 16.93
N SER A 180 -17.59 18.42 16.78
CA SER A 180 -16.86 19.65 16.53
C SER A 180 -15.78 19.33 15.52
N SER A 181 -15.63 20.16 14.49
CA SER A 181 -14.57 19.96 13.52
C SER A 181 -14.02 21.27 12.99
N ILE A 182 -12.74 21.26 12.65
CA ILE A 182 -12.05 22.35 11.99
C ILE A 182 -11.44 21.77 10.73
N ILE A 183 -11.80 22.33 9.58
CA ILE A 183 -11.24 21.95 8.28
C ILE A 183 -10.50 23.17 7.75
N TYR A 184 -9.18 23.05 7.68
CA TYR A 184 -8.28 24.07 7.19
C TYR A 184 -7.86 23.74 5.75
N PHE A 185 -8.09 24.69 4.84
CA PHE A 185 -7.70 24.60 3.44
C PHE A 185 -6.60 25.62 3.18
N HIS A 186 -5.51 25.20 2.53
CA HIS A 186 -4.48 26.12 2.06
C HIS A 186 -3.93 25.69 0.71
N ASN A 187 -3.70 26.67 -0.17
CA ASN A 187 -3.01 26.45 -1.42
C ASN A 187 -1.55 26.05 -1.16
N VAL A 188 -1.13 24.96 -1.78
CA VAL A 188 0.27 24.49 -1.77
C VAL A 188 0.90 24.50 -3.16
N GLY A 189 0.11 24.75 -4.19
CA GLY A 189 0.58 24.87 -5.57
C GLY A 189 -0.57 25.06 -6.56
N LEU A 190 -0.26 25.08 -7.86
CA LEU A 190 -1.25 25.24 -8.91
C LEU A 190 -2.26 24.07 -8.89
N LYS A 191 -3.55 24.39 -8.70
CA LYS A 191 -4.64 23.42 -8.53
C LYS A 191 -4.31 22.35 -7.47
N SER A 192 -3.70 22.76 -6.36
CA SER A 192 -3.29 21.86 -5.30
C SER A 192 -3.60 22.50 -3.95
N VAL A 193 -4.59 21.95 -3.26
CA VAL A 193 -5.05 22.43 -1.95
C VAL A 193 -4.77 21.35 -0.92
N LYS A 194 -4.03 21.71 0.12
CA LYS A 194 -3.83 20.82 1.26
C LYS A 194 -4.94 21.06 2.28
N VAL A 195 -5.58 19.96 2.67
CA VAL A 195 -6.71 19.93 3.60
C VAL A 195 -6.27 19.28 4.89
N GLU A 196 -6.37 20.02 5.99
CA GLU A 196 -6.17 19.50 7.34
C GLU A 196 -7.49 19.54 8.10
N ALA A 197 -8.09 18.37 8.32
CA ALA A 197 -9.34 18.27 9.08
C ALA A 197 -9.07 17.64 10.44
N THR A 198 -9.52 18.29 11.50
CA THR A 198 -9.52 17.76 12.85
C THR A 198 -10.96 17.67 13.33
N LEU A 199 -11.35 16.50 13.85
CA LEU A 199 -12.70 16.18 14.26
C LEU A 199 -12.69 15.67 15.70
N LYS A 200 -13.72 16.05 16.45
CA LYS A 200 -14.04 15.54 17.77
C LYS A 200 -15.49 15.08 17.78
N LEU A 201 -15.72 13.85 18.23
CA LEU A 201 -17.05 13.27 18.38
C LEU A 201 -17.27 12.90 19.84
N GLU A 202 -18.42 13.27 20.39
CA GLU A 202 -18.93 12.79 21.68
C GLU A 202 -20.30 12.14 21.48
N MET A 203 -20.37 10.80 21.54
CA MET A 203 -21.57 10.02 21.21
C MET A 203 -22.34 9.49 22.43
N GLY A 204 -21.90 9.85 23.63
CA GLY A 204 -22.49 9.49 24.92
C GLY A 204 -21.85 8.29 25.63
N GLU A 205 -22.06 8.22 26.95
CA GLU A 205 -21.33 7.31 27.86
C GLU A 205 -21.50 5.81 27.56
N LEU A 206 -22.62 5.44 26.93
CA LEU A 206 -22.98 4.05 26.62
C LEU A 206 -22.37 3.54 25.30
N VAL A 207 -21.64 4.38 24.55
CA VAL A 207 -21.04 3.98 23.26
C VAL A 207 -19.67 3.35 23.47
N SER A 208 -19.49 2.16 22.90
CA SER A 208 -18.22 1.44 23.00
C SER A 208 -17.08 2.18 22.28
N LYS A 209 -15.84 1.97 22.76
CA LYS A 209 -14.63 2.48 22.08
C LYS A 209 -14.54 2.01 20.63
N LYS A 210 -14.99 0.78 20.34
CA LYS A 210 -14.94 0.21 18.99
C LYS A 210 -15.93 0.90 18.04
N ALA A 211 -17.16 1.12 18.48
CA ALA A 211 -18.16 1.85 17.68
C ALA A 211 -17.69 3.29 17.44
N THR A 212 -17.14 3.93 18.47
CA THR A 212 -16.57 5.29 18.36
C THR A 212 -15.43 5.36 17.35
N PHE A 213 -14.54 4.38 17.39
CA PHE A 213 -13.46 4.24 16.43
C PHE A 213 -13.97 4.07 14.99
N GLN A 214 -15.00 3.23 14.80
CA GLN A 214 -15.58 2.97 13.48
C GLN A 214 -16.25 4.21 12.89
N CYS A 215 -17.10 4.91 13.64
CA CYS A 215 -17.75 6.14 13.17
C CYS A 215 -16.72 7.22 12.84
N LEU A 216 -15.73 7.43 13.71
CA LEU A 216 -14.69 8.40 13.47
C LEU A 216 -13.84 8.05 12.23
N THR A 217 -13.54 6.77 12.04
CA THR A 217 -12.83 6.30 10.84
C THR A 217 -13.67 6.51 9.59
N GLY A 218 -14.99 6.26 9.66
CA GLY A 218 -15.93 6.53 8.57
C GLY A 218 -15.94 8.00 8.15
N CYS A 219 -16.00 8.92 9.13
CA CYS A 219 -15.91 10.36 8.85
C CYS A 219 -14.61 10.74 8.14
N LEU A 220 -13.48 10.16 8.57
CA LEU A 220 -12.18 10.39 7.94
C LEU A 220 -12.11 9.76 6.53
N GLU A 221 -12.81 8.64 6.30
CA GLU A 221 -12.92 8.04 4.96
C GLU A 221 -13.66 8.95 3.98
N ASP A 222 -14.62 9.77 4.42
CA ASP A 222 -15.37 10.66 3.51
C ASP A 222 -14.51 11.79 2.94
N PHE A 223 -13.54 12.31 3.71
CA PHE A 223 -12.50 13.21 3.19
C PHE A 223 -11.66 12.53 2.11
N ARG A 224 -11.28 11.27 2.35
CA ARG A 224 -10.48 10.47 1.42
C ARG A 224 -11.25 10.15 0.14
N LYS A 225 -12.52 9.75 0.23
CA LYS A 225 -13.41 9.56 -0.94
C LYS A 225 -13.57 10.84 -1.75
N SER A 226 -13.76 11.98 -1.08
CA SER A 226 -13.87 13.27 -1.77
C SER A 226 -12.61 13.64 -2.55
N ALA A 227 -11.43 13.35 -2.01
CA ALA A 227 -10.17 13.54 -2.71
C ALA A 227 -10.04 12.57 -3.89
N PHE A 228 -10.46 11.32 -3.71
CA PHE A 228 -10.45 10.30 -4.76
C PHE A 228 -11.37 10.66 -5.93
N ASP A 229 -12.59 11.14 -5.66
CA ASP A 229 -13.52 11.59 -6.70
C ASP A 229 -12.90 12.70 -7.57
N LEU A 230 -12.16 13.64 -6.96
CA LEU A 230 -11.46 14.70 -7.70
C LEU A 230 -10.38 14.14 -8.61
N VAL A 231 -9.55 13.22 -8.11
CA VAL A 231 -8.50 12.56 -8.90
C VAL A 231 -9.10 11.76 -10.06
N CYS A 232 -10.21 11.07 -9.83
CA CYS A 232 -10.93 10.31 -10.87
C CYS A 232 -11.54 11.17 -11.98
N MET A 233 -11.70 12.47 -11.76
CA MET A 233 -12.19 13.43 -12.76
C MET A 233 -11.08 14.04 -13.61
N LEU A 234 -9.82 13.94 -13.20
CA LEU A 234 -8.67 14.50 -13.93
C LEU A 234 -8.51 13.86 -15.30
N GLY A 235 -7.96 14.62 -16.25
CA GLY A 235 -7.52 14.07 -17.53
C GLY A 235 -6.22 13.27 -17.41
N THR A 236 -5.97 12.37 -18.36
CA THR A 236 -4.76 11.52 -18.40
C THR A 236 -3.45 12.32 -18.34
N SER A 237 -3.41 13.48 -19.00
CA SER A 237 -2.24 14.38 -19.04
C SER A 237 -2.11 15.29 -17.80
N GLU A 238 -3.14 15.35 -16.96
CA GLU A 238 -3.16 16.18 -15.75
C GLU A 238 -2.74 15.40 -14.50
N MET A 239 -2.76 14.07 -14.57
CA MET A 239 -2.38 13.19 -13.46
C MET A 239 -0.87 13.22 -13.21
N THR A 240 -0.51 13.43 -11.96
CA THR A 240 0.87 13.45 -11.47
C THR A 240 1.26 12.10 -10.87
N GLU A 241 2.54 11.95 -10.52
CA GLU A 241 3.04 10.75 -9.82
C GLU A 241 2.34 10.53 -8.46
N GLU A 242 2.00 11.61 -7.75
CA GLU A 242 1.29 11.53 -6.47
C GLU A 242 -0.15 11.01 -6.66
N ASP A 243 -0.81 11.43 -7.73
CA ASP A 243 -2.16 10.96 -8.07
C ASP A 243 -2.15 9.46 -8.43
N GLY A 244 -1.13 9.02 -9.15
CA GLY A 244 -0.90 7.60 -9.44
C GLY A 244 -0.72 6.79 -8.16
N ARG A 245 0.12 7.26 -7.24
CA ARG A 245 0.32 6.63 -5.92
C ARG A 245 -1.00 6.52 -5.16
N PHE A 246 -1.76 7.61 -5.08
CA PHE A 246 -3.04 7.65 -4.37
C PHE A 246 -4.07 6.70 -4.99
N LEU A 247 -4.17 6.64 -6.33
CA LEU A 247 -5.00 5.69 -7.06
C LEU A 247 -4.63 4.23 -6.71
N GLY A 248 -3.32 3.93 -6.64
CA GLY A 248 -2.84 2.60 -6.24
C GLY A 248 -3.22 2.23 -4.80
N GLU A 249 -3.19 3.19 -3.87
CA GLU A 249 -3.67 2.97 -2.50
C GLU A 249 -5.18 2.68 -2.47
N GLU A 250 -5.97 3.44 -3.21
CA GLU A 250 -7.43 3.27 -3.25
C GLU A 250 -7.85 1.96 -3.88
N LEU A 251 -7.17 1.55 -4.94
CA LEU A 251 -7.36 0.22 -5.51
C LEU A 251 -7.11 -0.86 -4.46
N MET A 252 -5.98 -0.80 -3.75
CA MET A 252 -5.66 -1.79 -2.74
C MET A 252 -6.61 -1.75 -1.54
N ASN A 253 -7.10 -0.57 -1.14
CA ASN A 253 -8.11 -0.46 -0.08
C ASN A 253 -9.44 -1.11 -0.49
N ALA A 254 -9.89 -0.90 -1.75
CA ALA A 254 -11.08 -1.53 -2.29
C ALA A 254 -10.93 -3.06 -2.31
N VAL A 255 -9.79 -3.56 -2.79
CA VAL A 255 -9.46 -4.98 -2.86
C VAL A 255 -9.45 -5.63 -1.48
N LYS A 256 -8.91 -4.96 -0.45
CA LYS A 256 -8.86 -5.50 0.93
C LYS A 256 -10.23 -5.63 1.59
N LYS A 257 -11.17 -4.74 1.26
CA LYS A 257 -12.55 -4.86 1.75
C LYS A 257 -13.23 -6.12 1.17
N GLY A 258 -12.77 -6.63 0.02
CA GLY A 258 -13.20 -7.87 -0.60
C GLY A 258 -12.48 -9.12 -0.08
N SER A 259 -13.19 -10.00 0.64
CA SER A 259 -12.60 -11.20 1.26
C SER A 259 -12.46 -12.43 0.35
N LYS A 260 -12.81 -12.33 -0.96
CA LYS A 260 -12.78 -13.45 -1.93
C LYS A 260 -12.20 -13.02 -3.28
N LYS A 261 -11.78 -14.00 -4.09
CA LYS A 261 -11.19 -13.77 -5.43
C LYS A 261 -12.12 -12.98 -6.36
N GLU A 262 -13.38 -13.40 -6.48
CA GLU A 262 -14.41 -12.68 -7.27
C GLU A 262 -14.60 -11.25 -6.74
N SER A 263 -14.49 -11.06 -5.42
CA SER A 263 -14.59 -9.74 -4.79
C SER A 263 -13.40 -8.81 -5.10
N LYS A 264 -12.22 -9.36 -5.44
CA LYS A 264 -11.06 -8.55 -5.85
C LYS A 264 -11.22 -7.98 -7.26
N GLU A 265 -11.72 -8.79 -8.18
CA GLU A 265 -12.02 -8.39 -9.56
C GLU A 265 -13.17 -7.37 -9.59
N GLU A 266 -14.23 -7.58 -8.79
CA GLU A 266 -15.30 -6.59 -8.60
C GLU A 266 -14.77 -5.26 -8.03
N ALA A 267 -13.86 -5.32 -7.05
CA ALA A 267 -13.24 -4.13 -6.49
C ALA A 267 -12.40 -3.37 -7.53
N LEU A 268 -11.62 -4.08 -8.36
CA LEU A 268 -10.88 -3.47 -9.46
C LEU A 268 -11.82 -2.82 -10.47
N ASN A 269 -12.86 -3.54 -10.92
CA ASN A 269 -13.84 -3.01 -11.88
C ASN A 269 -14.56 -1.76 -11.35
N SER A 270 -14.87 -1.73 -10.05
CA SER A 270 -15.45 -0.55 -9.38
C SER A 270 -14.52 0.67 -9.43
N VAL A 271 -13.22 0.47 -9.22
CA VAL A 271 -12.22 1.55 -9.30
C VAL A 271 -12.01 2.02 -10.74
N ILE A 272 -11.94 1.09 -11.70
CA ILE A 272 -11.83 1.42 -13.14
C ILE A 272 -13.03 2.26 -13.59
N ALA A 273 -14.25 1.82 -13.28
CA ALA A 273 -15.47 2.53 -13.69
C ALA A 273 -15.63 3.93 -13.06
N LYS A 274 -15.00 4.17 -11.90
CA LYS A 274 -15.02 5.50 -11.26
C LYS A 274 -13.98 6.44 -11.85
N CYS A 275 -12.81 5.92 -12.23
CA CYS A 275 -11.67 6.70 -12.66
C CYS A 275 -11.60 6.81 -14.18
N LYS A 276 -12.02 7.96 -14.74
CA LYS A 276 -12.06 8.19 -16.19
C LYS A 276 -10.73 7.94 -16.88
N THR A 277 -9.63 8.31 -16.23
CA THR A 277 -8.28 8.11 -16.76
C THR A 277 -7.90 6.63 -16.85
N LEU A 278 -8.23 5.86 -15.80
CA LEU A 278 -7.95 4.43 -15.78
C LEU A 278 -8.87 3.66 -16.73
N GLU A 279 -10.13 4.08 -16.85
CA GLU A 279 -11.08 3.58 -17.84
C GLU A 279 -10.55 3.78 -19.27
N LYS A 280 -10.14 5.01 -19.62
CA LYS A 280 -9.52 5.30 -20.92
C LYS A 280 -8.28 4.47 -21.18
N LEU A 281 -7.42 4.27 -20.17
CA LEU A 281 -6.23 3.45 -20.32
C LEU A 281 -6.59 1.99 -20.67
N VAL A 282 -7.61 1.44 -20.01
CA VAL A 282 -8.11 0.08 -20.28
C VAL A 282 -8.77 -0.02 -21.65
N GLU A 283 -9.44 1.05 -22.11
CA GLU A 283 -10.00 1.13 -23.47
C GLU A 283 -8.91 1.22 -24.56
N GLN A 284 -7.85 1.98 -24.30
CA GLN A 284 -6.71 2.11 -25.22
C GLN A 284 -5.89 0.83 -25.30
N HIS A 285 -5.76 0.10 -24.20
CA HIS A 285 -4.94 -1.09 -24.10
C HIS A 285 -5.70 -2.26 -23.44
N SER A 286 -6.20 -3.17 -24.26
CA SER A 286 -6.98 -4.35 -23.84
C SER A 286 -6.27 -5.20 -22.78
N PHE A 287 -4.93 -5.27 -22.80
CA PHE A 287 -4.16 -6.09 -21.87
C PHE A 287 -4.07 -5.51 -20.44
N ILE A 288 -4.37 -4.21 -20.22
CA ILE A 288 -4.17 -3.54 -18.93
C ILE A 288 -5.11 -4.05 -17.84
N LYS A 289 -6.39 -4.27 -18.14
CA LYS A 289 -7.33 -4.80 -17.15
C LYS A 289 -6.94 -6.22 -16.68
N PRO A 290 -6.73 -7.21 -17.58
CA PRO A 290 -6.23 -8.54 -17.23
C PRO A 290 -4.90 -8.52 -16.47
N LEU A 291 -4.04 -7.55 -16.78
CA LEU A 291 -2.80 -7.31 -16.06
C LEU A 291 -3.05 -6.86 -14.63
N LEU A 292 -3.87 -5.83 -14.41
CA LEU A 292 -4.18 -5.31 -13.08
C LEU A 292 -4.90 -6.36 -12.22
N ASP A 293 -5.79 -7.17 -12.82
CA ASP A 293 -6.41 -8.32 -12.17
C ASP A 293 -5.35 -9.31 -11.65
N ALA A 294 -4.39 -9.67 -12.49
CA ALA A 294 -3.30 -10.57 -12.09
C ALA A 294 -2.39 -9.98 -11.01
N VAL A 295 -2.08 -8.68 -11.10
CA VAL A 295 -1.29 -7.96 -10.09
C VAL A 295 -1.99 -7.99 -8.73
N VAL A 296 -3.28 -7.68 -8.70
CA VAL A 296 -4.11 -7.66 -7.48
C VAL A 296 -4.35 -9.08 -6.92
N GLU A 297 -4.38 -10.10 -7.77
CA GLU A 297 -4.39 -11.51 -7.34
C GLU A 297 -3.11 -11.86 -6.56
N ASN A 298 -1.96 -11.30 -6.96
CA ASN A 298 -0.64 -11.47 -6.33
C ASN A 298 -0.26 -12.93 -6.04
N LYS A 299 -0.33 -13.79 -7.06
CA LYS A 299 0.02 -15.21 -6.96
C LYS A 299 1.27 -15.51 -7.76
N LEU A 300 2.18 -16.26 -7.16
CA LEU A 300 3.32 -16.85 -7.86
C LEU A 300 2.82 -17.91 -8.85
N HIS A 301 3.22 -17.75 -10.11
CA HIS A 301 2.97 -18.69 -11.19
C HIS A 301 4.28 -18.93 -11.94
N SER A 302 4.36 -20.00 -12.74
CA SER A 302 5.51 -20.23 -13.62
C SER A 302 5.65 -19.09 -14.63
N VAL A 303 6.89 -18.68 -14.91
CA VAL A 303 7.20 -17.63 -15.89
C VAL A 303 6.65 -18.01 -17.25
N SER A 304 5.84 -17.14 -17.85
CA SER A 304 5.43 -17.21 -19.25
C SER A 304 6.13 -16.07 -20.00
N LEU A 305 6.92 -16.39 -21.03
CA LEU A 305 7.48 -15.39 -21.95
C LEU A 305 6.34 -14.78 -22.77
N VAL A 306 6.25 -13.45 -22.75
CA VAL A 306 5.31 -12.68 -23.57
C VAL A 306 6.16 -11.75 -24.43
N GLU A 307 6.06 -11.92 -25.75
CA GLU A 307 6.74 -11.07 -26.74
C GLU A 307 5.69 -10.29 -27.54
N GLY A 308 5.82 -8.97 -27.64
CA GLY A 308 4.90 -8.13 -28.42
C GLY A 308 4.86 -6.66 -28.01
N LYS A 309 4.26 -5.84 -28.88
CA LYS A 309 3.91 -4.42 -28.63
C LYS A 309 2.54 -4.32 -27.98
N ALA A 310 2.28 -3.23 -27.25
CA ALA A 310 1.03 -2.99 -26.50
C ALA A 310 -0.25 -3.24 -27.32
N GLU A 311 -0.26 -2.80 -28.58
CA GLU A 311 -1.40 -2.91 -29.51
C GLU A 311 -1.78 -4.35 -29.88
N ASN A 312 -0.86 -5.30 -29.73
CA ASN A 312 -1.06 -6.71 -30.13
C ASN A 312 -1.36 -7.64 -28.94
N LEU A 313 -1.45 -7.10 -27.71
CA LEU A 313 -1.62 -7.90 -26.51
C LEU A 313 -3.11 -7.99 -26.12
N GLY A 314 -3.59 -9.21 -25.92
CA GLY A 314 -4.93 -9.49 -25.44
C GLY A 314 -4.96 -9.88 -23.96
N ASP A 315 -6.02 -10.59 -23.58
CA ASP A 315 -6.27 -10.95 -22.19
C ASP A 315 -5.27 -11.96 -21.63
N THR A 316 -4.84 -12.91 -22.45
CA THR A 316 -3.89 -13.95 -22.06
C THR A 316 -2.52 -13.37 -21.76
N GLU A 317 -2.06 -12.46 -22.61
CA GLU A 317 -0.76 -11.79 -22.46
C GLU A 317 -0.79 -10.80 -21.31
N GLY A 318 -1.84 -10.00 -21.17
CA GLY A 318 -2.01 -9.08 -20.04
C GLY A 318 -1.92 -9.80 -18.69
N ARG A 319 -2.63 -10.93 -18.56
CA ARG A 319 -2.60 -11.75 -17.34
C ARG A 319 -1.23 -12.38 -17.09
N ALA A 320 -0.54 -12.82 -18.13
CA ALA A 320 0.82 -13.34 -18.04
C ALA A 320 1.82 -12.26 -17.56
N ILE A 321 1.75 -11.06 -18.14
CA ILE A 321 2.55 -9.91 -17.73
C ILE A 321 2.27 -9.56 -16.26
N GLY A 322 1.01 -9.42 -15.86
CA GLY A 322 0.66 -9.11 -14.47
C GLY A 322 1.12 -10.15 -13.45
N ARG A 323 1.11 -11.45 -13.81
CA ARG A 323 1.63 -12.53 -12.95
C ARG A 323 3.15 -12.47 -12.76
N SER A 324 3.88 -12.02 -13.77
CA SER A 324 5.35 -11.92 -13.68
C SER A 324 5.81 -10.86 -12.69
N LEU A 325 4.96 -9.85 -12.36
CA LEU A 325 5.27 -8.88 -11.31
C LEU A 325 5.51 -9.54 -9.97
N ALA A 326 4.69 -10.55 -9.60
CA ALA A 326 4.92 -11.30 -8.36
C ALA A 326 6.29 -11.99 -8.35
N ILE A 327 6.80 -12.43 -9.50
CA ILE A 327 8.13 -13.05 -9.57
C ILE A 327 9.22 -12.00 -9.40
N SER A 328 9.11 -10.85 -10.08
CA SER A 328 10.11 -9.78 -9.91
C SER A 328 10.13 -9.21 -8.49
N LEU A 329 8.95 -9.08 -7.85
CA LEU A 329 8.86 -8.74 -6.43
C LEU A 329 9.39 -9.86 -5.51
N ALA A 330 9.40 -11.12 -5.98
CA ALA A 330 10.04 -12.22 -5.27
C ALA A 330 11.56 -12.09 -5.27
N THR A 331 12.14 -11.62 -6.36
CA THR A 331 13.60 -11.65 -6.56
C THR A 331 14.29 -10.36 -6.16
N THR A 332 13.53 -9.30 -5.83
CA THR A 332 14.06 -7.97 -5.50
C THR A 332 13.86 -7.60 -4.03
N LEU A 333 14.74 -6.73 -3.51
CA LEU A 333 14.69 -6.28 -2.12
C LEU A 333 13.65 -5.17 -1.90
N PHE A 334 13.46 -4.31 -2.90
CA PHE A 334 12.55 -3.16 -2.85
C PHE A 334 11.51 -3.25 -3.96
N ALA A 335 10.26 -2.94 -3.62
CA ALA A 335 9.14 -2.95 -4.57
C ALA A 335 9.40 -2.05 -5.80
N THR A 336 10.09 -0.92 -5.64
CA THR A 336 10.44 -0.01 -6.73
C THR A 336 11.39 -0.65 -7.74
N ILE A 337 12.39 -1.40 -7.26
CA ILE A 337 13.34 -2.11 -8.13
C ILE A 337 12.61 -3.24 -8.86
N GLY A 338 11.73 -3.98 -8.17
CA GLY A 338 10.94 -5.03 -8.81
C GLY A 338 9.99 -4.49 -9.88
N VAL A 339 9.32 -3.36 -9.65
CA VAL A 339 8.49 -2.74 -10.67
C VAL A 339 9.31 -2.24 -11.85
N ASP A 340 10.48 -1.64 -11.59
CA ASP A 340 11.36 -1.17 -12.66
C ASP A 340 11.86 -2.32 -13.55
N GLU A 341 12.37 -3.39 -12.93
CA GLU A 341 12.80 -4.60 -13.64
C GLU A 341 11.65 -5.21 -14.44
N TRP A 342 10.46 -5.31 -13.84
CA TRP A 342 9.27 -5.83 -14.49
C TRP A 342 8.84 -4.98 -15.71
N ILE A 343 8.86 -3.65 -15.61
CA ILE A 343 8.55 -2.77 -16.75
C ILE A 343 9.59 -2.97 -17.86
N LEU A 344 10.87 -3.10 -17.52
CA LEU A 344 11.94 -3.30 -18.51
C LEU A 344 11.81 -4.63 -19.28
N GLN A 345 11.23 -5.67 -18.67
CA GLN A 345 11.02 -6.97 -19.33
C GLN A 345 10.01 -6.93 -20.48
N PHE A 346 9.08 -5.96 -20.49
CA PHE A 346 7.98 -5.93 -21.47
C PHE A 346 7.92 -4.59 -22.22
N PRO A 347 8.20 -4.57 -23.54
CA PRO A 347 8.14 -3.34 -24.34
C PRO A 347 6.78 -2.60 -24.25
N ALA A 348 5.68 -3.35 -24.13
CA ALA A 348 4.34 -2.78 -23.96
C ALA A 348 4.18 -1.97 -22.67
N LEU A 349 4.83 -2.39 -21.57
CA LEU A 349 4.81 -1.61 -20.32
C LEU A 349 5.68 -0.38 -20.40
N GLN A 350 6.80 -0.45 -21.13
CA GLN A 350 7.65 0.72 -21.34
C GLN A 350 6.93 1.80 -22.16
N GLU A 351 6.03 1.42 -23.07
CA GLU A 351 5.20 2.35 -23.84
C GLU A 351 4.20 3.07 -22.92
N VAL A 352 3.43 2.30 -22.14
CA VAL A 352 2.46 2.83 -21.16
C VAL A 352 3.13 3.70 -20.09
N ASP A 353 4.29 3.29 -19.58
CA ASP A 353 5.07 4.03 -18.59
C ASP A 353 5.59 5.36 -19.12
N LYS A 354 5.99 5.40 -20.40
CA LYS A 354 6.43 6.64 -21.06
C LYS A 354 5.26 7.58 -21.37
N GLU A 355 4.11 7.03 -21.74
CA GLU A 355 2.92 7.83 -22.05
C GLU A 355 2.25 8.39 -20.79
N HIS A 356 2.35 7.67 -19.66
CA HIS A 356 1.63 7.99 -18.44
C HIS A 356 2.54 7.96 -17.21
N SER A 357 3.05 9.14 -16.83
CA SER A 357 3.93 9.32 -15.65
C SER A 357 3.34 8.82 -14.33
N TRP A 358 2.00 8.73 -14.22
CA TRP A 358 1.29 8.27 -13.03
C TRP A 358 1.19 6.73 -12.92
N PHE A 359 1.41 5.99 -14.01
CA PHE A 359 1.22 4.54 -14.05
C PHE A 359 2.23 3.78 -13.15
N ARG A 360 3.52 4.09 -13.29
CA ARG A 360 4.57 3.47 -12.47
C ARG A 360 4.40 3.74 -10.96
N PRO A 361 4.18 4.98 -10.50
CA PRO A 361 3.90 5.26 -9.09
C PRO A 361 2.68 4.51 -8.53
N MET A 362 1.66 4.29 -9.36
CA MET A 362 0.50 3.47 -8.99
C MET A 362 0.91 2.01 -8.73
N VAL A 363 1.61 1.38 -9.68
CA VAL A 363 2.03 -0.02 -9.57
C VAL A 363 3.09 -0.23 -8.49
N GLU A 364 4.01 0.72 -8.29
CA GLU A 364 4.98 0.69 -7.18
C GLU A 364 4.28 0.67 -5.82
N ASN A 365 3.25 1.50 -5.66
CA ASN A 365 2.53 1.57 -4.41
C ASN A 365 1.66 0.32 -4.17
N ILE A 366 1.02 -0.21 -5.21
CA ILE A 366 0.36 -1.51 -5.16
C ILE A 366 1.35 -2.59 -4.72
N SER A 367 2.52 -2.65 -5.36
CA SER A 367 3.58 -3.61 -5.08
C SER A 367 4.09 -3.52 -3.65
N TYR A 368 4.28 -2.31 -3.13
CA TYR A 368 4.65 -2.08 -1.73
C TYR A 368 3.63 -2.67 -0.75
N ILE A 369 2.33 -2.43 -1.00
CA ILE A 369 1.25 -2.99 -0.18
C ILE A 369 1.24 -4.51 -0.27
N LEU A 370 1.38 -5.08 -1.48
CA LEU A 370 1.38 -6.52 -1.72
C LEU A 370 2.56 -7.24 -1.03
N VAL A 371 3.77 -6.66 -1.09
CA VAL A 371 4.97 -7.21 -0.43
C VAL A 371 4.82 -7.19 1.10
N GLY A 372 4.19 -6.14 1.65
CA GLY A 372 3.94 -6.04 3.09
C GLY A 372 2.89 -7.03 3.61
N GLU A 373 1.96 -7.47 2.77
CA GLU A 373 0.85 -8.33 3.16
C GLU A 373 1.14 -9.83 3.04
N VAL A 374 1.98 -10.22 2.08
CA VAL A 374 2.16 -11.63 1.77
C VAL A 374 3.60 -12.07 1.99
N GLY A 375 3.80 -12.92 3.00
CA GLY A 375 5.10 -13.51 3.32
C GLY A 375 5.67 -14.45 2.24
N TRP A 376 5.00 -14.62 1.08
CA TRP A 376 5.54 -15.45 0.00
C TRP A 376 6.85 -14.88 -0.55
N GLY A 377 7.06 -13.56 -0.53
CA GLY A 377 8.31 -12.95 -1.05
C GLY A 377 9.54 -13.42 -0.28
N LEU A 378 9.45 -13.42 1.05
CA LEU A 378 10.49 -14.00 1.90
C LEU A 378 10.63 -15.50 1.65
N LYS A 379 9.53 -16.26 1.62
CA LYS A 379 9.54 -17.70 1.37
C LYS A 379 10.19 -18.07 0.03
N ALA A 380 9.91 -17.31 -1.02
CA ALA A 380 10.44 -17.52 -2.37
C ALA A 380 11.94 -17.21 -2.44
N ARG A 381 12.41 -16.06 -1.94
CA ARG A 381 13.85 -15.74 -1.89
C ARG A 381 14.65 -16.80 -1.17
N VAL A 382 14.12 -17.22 -0.05
CA VAL A 382 14.74 -18.20 0.84
C VAL A 382 14.76 -19.59 0.20
N ALA A 383 13.66 -20.02 -0.44
CA ALA A 383 13.58 -21.28 -1.16
C ALA A 383 14.49 -21.32 -2.41
N ILE A 384 14.46 -20.28 -3.24
CA ILE A 384 15.32 -20.16 -4.43
C ILE A 384 16.79 -20.18 -4.01
N GLY A 385 17.15 -19.42 -2.98
CA GLY A 385 18.51 -19.40 -2.45
C GLY A 385 18.96 -20.78 -1.96
N ALA A 386 18.10 -21.52 -1.25
CA ALA A 386 18.42 -22.87 -0.80
C ALA A 386 18.60 -23.87 -1.96
N THR A 387 17.73 -23.81 -2.98
CA THR A 387 17.89 -24.63 -4.19
C THR A 387 19.20 -24.30 -4.91
N MET A 388 19.56 -23.02 -4.98
CA MET A 388 20.79 -22.57 -5.61
C MET A 388 22.04 -23.03 -4.85
N SER A 389 22.08 -22.91 -3.51
CA SER A 389 23.19 -23.42 -2.69
C SER A 389 23.35 -24.94 -2.81
N ILE A 390 22.24 -25.71 -2.78
CA ILE A 390 22.31 -27.17 -2.95
C ILE A 390 22.78 -27.54 -4.37
N GLY A 391 22.34 -26.79 -5.37
CA GLY A 391 22.79 -26.92 -6.75
C GLY A 391 24.29 -26.69 -6.90
N ASP A 392 24.80 -25.61 -6.30
CA ASP A 392 26.23 -25.24 -6.30
C ASP A 392 27.09 -26.36 -5.68
N LEU A 393 26.73 -26.81 -4.47
CA LEU A 393 27.39 -27.94 -3.80
C LEU A 393 27.36 -29.22 -4.65
N SER A 394 26.23 -29.50 -5.31
CA SER A 394 26.11 -30.66 -6.19
C SER A 394 27.02 -30.54 -7.41
N THR A 395 27.12 -29.35 -8.00
CA THR A 395 28.01 -29.08 -9.14
C THR A 395 29.48 -29.10 -8.76
N ASP A 396 29.84 -28.63 -7.57
CA ASP A 396 31.22 -28.69 -7.06
C ASP A 396 31.66 -30.13 -6.79
N ILE A 397 30.78 -30.97 -6.23
CA ILE A 397 31.04 -32.41 -6.08
C ILE A 397 31.24 -33.07 -7.46
N PHE A 398 30.40 -32.72 -8.44
CA PHE A 398 30.54 -33.23 -9.81
C PHE A 398 31.89 -32.82 -10.43
N VAL A 399 32.29 -31.56 -10.30
CA VAL A 399 33.58 -31.05 -10.80
C VAL A 399 34.76 -31.71 -10.07
N ALA A 400 34.66 -31.97 -8.77
CA ALA A 400 35.68 -32.71 -8.03
C ALA A 400 35.87 -34.12 -8.59
N PHE A 401 34.78 -34.87 -8.84
CA PHE A 401 34.87 -36.19 -9.48
C PHE A 401 35.45 -36.12 -10.89
N MET A 402 35.09 -35.10 -11.67
CA MET A 402 35.66 -34.87 -13.00
C MET A 402 37.18 -34.64 -12.93
N TYR A 403 37.67 -33.79 -12.04
CA TYR A 403 39.12 -33.55 -11.89
C TYR A 403 39.88 -34.75 -11.34
N TRP A 404 39.23 -35.58 -10.53
CA TRP A 404 39.78 -36.86 -10.10
C TRP A 404 40.01 -37.81 -11.29
N ASP A 405 39.00 -37.97 -12.15
CA ASP A 405 39.07 -38.82 -13.35
C ASP A 405 40.12 -38.31 -14.36
N GLU A 406 40.17 -37.00 -14.56
CA GLU A 406 41.17 -36.33 -15.41
C GLU A 406 42.60 -36.33 -14.81
N LYS A 407 42.81 -36.96 -13.64
CA LYS A 407 44.10 -37.02 -12.91
C LYS A 407 44.68 -35.65 -12.53
N ARG A 408 43.84 -34.63 -12.43
CA ARG A 408 44.18 -33.26 -12.03
C ARG A 408 44.19 -33.10 -10.51
N LYS A 409 45.11 -33.81 -9.84
CA LYS A 409 45.15 -33.93 -8.37
C LYS A 409 45.14 -32.60 -7.62
N ALA A 410 45.90 -31.60 -8.09
CA ALA A 410 45.97 -30.29 -7.42
C ALA A 410 44.62 -29.55 -7.39
N TYR A 411 43.85 -29.62 -8.48
CA TYR A 411 42.53 -28.97 -8.55
C TYR A 411 41.47 -29.74 -7.76
N PHE A 412 41.54 -31.08 -7.77
CA PHE A 412 40.71 -31.93 -6.91
C PHE A 412 40.94 -31.64 -5.43
N GLU A 413 42.21 -31.64 -4.98
CA GLU A 413 42.58 -31.36 -3.59
C GLU A 413 42.12 -29.95 -3.18
N ALA A 414 42.24 -28.96 -4.06
CA ALA A 414 41.78 -27.60 -3.79
C ALA A 414 40.26 -27.52 -3.58
N ILE A 415 39.45 -28.13 -4.45
CA ILE A 415 37.98 -28.10 -4.30
C ILE A 415 37.55 -28.81 -3.01
N VAL A 416 38.10 -30.00 -2.75
CA VAL A 416 37.79 -30.76 -1.52
C VAL A 416 38.21 -30.00 -0.27
N LEU A 417 39.35 -29.31 -0.30
CA LEU A 417 39.82 -28.49 0.82
C LEU A 417 38.85 -27.33 1.09
N MET A 418 38.38 -26.63 0.06
CA MET A 418 37.45 -25.51 0.23
C MET A 418 36.09 -25.96 0.75
N LEU A 419 35.54 -27.07 0.23
CA LEU A 419 34.33 -27.72 0.77
C LEU A 419 34.50 -28.13 2.24
N GLY A 420 35.68 -28.65 2.59
CA GLY A 420 36.01 -29.00 3.98
C GLY A 420 36.06 -27.77 4.89
N ILE A 421 36.67 -26.68 4.44
CA ILE A 421 36.76 -25.42 5.19
C ILE A 421 35.38 -24.80 5.35
N SER A 422 34.54 -24.76 4.31
CA SER A 422 33.17 -24.22 4.39
C SER A 422 32.34 -25.01 5.41
N CYS A 423 32.40 -26.34 5.36
CA CYS A 423 31.74 -27.23 6.30
C CYS A 423 32.19 -26.97 7.76
N ILE A 424 33.50 -26.84 8.01
CA ILE A 424 34.02 -26.55 9.36
C ILE A 424 33.52 -25.21 9.90
N LEU A 425 33.52 -24.17 9.06
CA LEU A 425 33.06 -22.84 9.45
C LEU A 425 31.54 -22.81 9.71
N GLN A 426 30.75 -23.52 8.91
CA GLN A 426 29.31 -23.68 9.14
C GLN A 426 29.03 -24.42 10.46
N LEU A 427 29.77 -25.50 10.75
CA LEU A 427 29.67 -26.23 12.02
C LEU A 427 30.06 -25.35 13.22
N LEU A 428 31.04 -24.47 13.08
CA LEU A 428 31.43 -23.52 14.11
C LEU A 428 30.29 -22.53 14.41
N ILE A 429 29.62 -22.00 13.40
CA ILE A 429 28.47 -21.10 13.57
C ILE A 429 27.33 -21.81 14.33
N ILE A 430 27.02 -23.06 13.97
CA ILE A 430 25.98 -23.85 14.64
C ILE A 430 26.36 -24.15 16.09
N TYR A 431 27.63 -24.47 16.33
CA TYR A 431 28.15 -24.68 17.67
C TYR A 431 28.02 -23.42 18.51
N ILE A 432 28.44 -22.26 18.00
CA ILE A 432 28.30 -20.97 18.69
C ILE A 432 26.81 -20.71 18.99
N ASN A 433 25.93 -20.87 18.00
CA ASN A 433 24.51 -20.59 18.15
C ASN A 433 23.83 -21.48 19.19
N ASN A 434 24.17 -22.77 19.23
CA ASN A 434 23.53 -23.78 20.08
C ASN A 434 24.36 -24.18 21.32
N SER A 435 25.48 -23.51 21.59
CA SER A 435 26.40 -23.84 22.70
C SER A 435 25.73 -23.87 24.08
N ARG A 436 24.63 -23.12 24.27
CA ARG A 436 23.87 -23.05 25.53
C ARG A 436 22.69 -24.03 25.62
N ARG A 437 22.42 -24.82 24.57
CA ARG A 437 21.27 -25.74 24.48
C ARG A 437 21.61 -27.20 24.77
N GLY A 438 22.90 -27.50 24.91
CA GLY A 438 23.42 -28.83 25.23
C GLY A 438 23.85 -29.62 23.99
N LEU A 439 24.87 -30.48 24.18
CA LEU A 439 25.58 -31.18 23.11
C LEU A 439 24.70 -32.06 22.21
N LYS A 440 23.60 -32.62 22.74
CA LYS A 440 22.67 -33.44 21.96
C LYS A 440 21.96 -32.62 20.87
N ILE A 441 21.51 -31.42 21.20
CA ILE A 441 20.82 -30.53 20.26
C ILE A 441 21.83 -30.00 19.24
N THR A 442 23.02 -29.57 19.69
CA THR A 442 24.09 -29.14 18.80
C THR A 442 24.46 -30.22 17.78
N PHE A 443 24.57 -31.49 18.19
CA PHE A 443 24.85 -32.59 17.28
C PHE A 443 23.75 -32.79 16.23
N LEU A 444 22.48 -32.73 16.63
CA LEU A 444 21.36 -32.84 15.70
C LEU A 444 21.32 -31.69 14.68
N GLU A 445 21.64 -30.47 15.12
CA GLU A 445 21.75 -29.29 14.25
C GLU A 445 22.95 -29.36 13.28
N SER A 446 24.00 -30.11 13.64
CA SER A 446 25.15 -30.35 12.76
C SER A 446 24.85 -31.33 11.62
N LEU A 447 23.87 -32.23 11.77
CA LEU A 447 23.57 -33.26 10.76
C LEU A 447 23.16 -32.66 9.40
N PRO A 448 22.25 -31.67 9.32
CA PRO A 448 21.93 -31.01 8.05
C PRO A 448 23.13 -30.38 7.35
N VAL A 449 24.12 -29.84 8.08
CA VAL A 449 25.36 -29.30 7.48
C VAL A 449 26.18 -30.41 6.86
N LEU A 450 26.40 -31.51 7.58
CA LEU A 450 27.18 -32.64 7.08
C LEU A 450 26.55 -33.28 5.84
N CYS A 451 25.22 -33.22 5.71
CA CYS A 451 24.49 -33.72 4.55
C CYS A 451 24.32 -32.69 3.42
N GLY A 452 24.80 -31.45 3.58
CA GLY A 452 24.58 -30.37 2.58
C GLY A 452 23.12 -29.89 2.50
N LEU A 453 22.29 -30.21 3.49
CA LEU A 453 20.86 -29.87 3.54
C LEU A 453 20.55 -28.68 4.44
N LYS A 454 21.56 -28.08 5.07
CA LYS A 454 21.38 -26.90 5.94
C LYS A 454 20.68 -25.74 5.24
N PRO A 455 21.00 -25.38 3.97
CA PRO A 455 20.26 -24.33 3.26
C PRO A 455 18.75 -24.60 3.21
N ALA A 456 18.33 -25.85 3.03
CA ALA A 456 16.91 -26.22 3.01
C ALA A 456 16.26 -26.16 4.40
N VAL A 457 16.97 -26.59 5.45
CA VAL A 457 16.47 -26.53 6.83
C VAL A 457 16.32 -25.09 7.29
N ASP A 458 17.29 -24.24 7.01
CA ASP A 458 17.23 -22.81 7.32
C ASP A 458 16.12 -22.13 6.53
N ALA A 459 16.00 -22.51 5.26
CA ALA A 459 14.94 -21.99 4.43
C ALA A 459 13.55 -22.32 4.96
N TYR A 460 13.37 -23.56 5.42
CA TYR A 460 12.13 -24.01 6.04
C TYR A 460 11.82 -23.20 7.31
N ARG A 461 12.79 -23.01 8.21
CA ARG A 461 12.60 -22.27 9.48
C ARG A 461 12.26 -20.80 9.26
N VAL A 462 13.00 -20.13 8.37
CA VAL A 462 12.73 -18.72 8.01
C VAL A 462 11.38 -18.58 7.32
N ALA A 463 11.01 -19.52 6.43
CA ALA A 463 9.71 -19.53 5.77
C ALA A 463 8.54 -19.73 6.74
N HIS A 464 8.72 -20.50 7.81
CA HIS A 464 7.70 -20.73 8.84
C HIS A 464 7.63 -19.60 9.88
N GLY A 465 8.61 -18.70 9.90
CA GLY A 465 8.66 -17.60 10.87
C GLY A 465 8.98 -18.10 12.28
N ASP A 466 9.77 -19.16 12.39
CA ASP A 466 10.20 -19.69 13.68
C ASP A 466 10.95 -18.63 14.48
N LYS A 467 10.68 -18.55 15.77
CA LYS A 467 11.39 -17.63 16.68
C LYS A 467 12.62 -18.31 17.23
N ALA A 468 13.61 -17.50 17.63
CA ALA A 468 14.76 -17.98 18.38
C ALA A 468 14.29 -18.78 19.61
N GLU A 469 14.70 -20.03 19.69
CA GLU A 469 14.38 -20.90 20.82
C GLU A 469 15.21 -20.51 22.05
N ASN A 470 14.70 -20.79 23.26
CA ASN A 470 15.39 -20.45 24.51
C ASN A 470 16.82 -21.02 24.52
N GLY A 471 17.81 -20.11 24.54
CA GLY A 471 19.23 -20.45 24.53
C GLY A 471 19.92 -20.37 23.16
N GLN A 472 19.22 -20.03 22.08
CA GLN A 472 19.85 -19.66 20.80
C GLN A 472 20.39 -18.23 20.86
N THR A 473 21.52 -18.00 20.18
CA THR A 473 22.19 -16.69 20.12
C THR A 473 21.66 -15.83 18.98
N PHE A 474 21.29 -16.46 17.87
CA PHE A 474 20.78 -15.83 16.66
C PHE A 474 19.36 -16.31 16.38
N ASP A 475 18.53 -15.41 15.85
CA ASP A 475 17.26 -15.80 15.23
C ASP A 475 17.49 -16.54 13.90
N PRO A 476 16.52 -17.33 13.41
CA PRO A 476 16.68 -18.14 12.20
C PRO A 476 17.09 -17.36 10.94
N GLN A 477 16.68 -16.10 10.81
CA GLN A 477 17.04 -15.27 9.66
C GLN A 477 18.51 -14.81 9.75
N THR A 478 18.95 -14.43 10.94
CA THR A 478 20.35 -14.07 11.20
C THR A 478 21.28 -15.28 11.05
N GLU A 479 20.89 -16.46 11.56
CA GLU A 479 21.67 -17.69 11.37
C GLU A 479 21.83 -18.05 9.89
N MET A 480 20.73 -18.04 9.12
CA MET A 480 20.76 -18.29 7.68
C MET A 480 21.70 -17.31 6.95
N THR A 481 21.66 -16.04 7.32
CA THR A 481 22.52 -14.99 6.72
C THR A 481 24.00 -15.28 6.97
N TYR A 482 24.37 -15.65 8.19
CA TYR A 482 25.76 -16.00 8.52
C TYR A 482 26.24 -17.26 7.78
N ILE A 483 25.40 -18.30 7.70
CA ILE A 483 25.72 -19.53 6.97
C ILE A 483 25.93 -19.24 5.48
N LYS A 484 25.02 -18.49 4.85
CA LYS A 484 25.16 -18.07 3.45
C LYS A 484 26.39 -17.19 3.22
N GLY A 485 26.75 -16.34 4.18
CA GLY A 485 27.98 -15.55 4.11
C GLY A 485 29.24 -16.42 4.13
N VAL A 486 29.23 -17.50 4.93
CA VAL A 486 30.32 -18.50 4.93
C VAL A 486 30.35 -19.29 3.63
N GLU A 487 29.21 -19.74 3.11
CA GLU A 487 29.11 -20.38 1.78
C GLU A 487 29.74 -19.49 0.70
N LEU A 488 29.33 -18.22 0.64
CA LEU A 488 29.85 -17.26 -0.31
C LEU A 488 31.37 -17.08 -0.21
N PHE A 489 31.90 -16.94 1.01
CA PHE A 489 33.31 -16.64 1.27
C PHE A 489 34.23 -17.86 1.12
N ALA A 490 33.85 -19.01 1.66
CA ALA A 490 34.71 -20.17 1.79
C ALA A 490 34.53 -21.19 0.65
N GLU A 491 33.41 -21.16 -0.06
CA GLU A 491 33.05 -22.15 -1.08
C GLU A 491 32.88 -21.49 -2.45
N SER A 492 31.88 -20.61 -2.61
CA SER A 492 31.49 -20.13 -3.94
C SER A 492 32.53 -19.20 -4.59
N ILE A 493 33.06 -18.20 -3.88
CA ILE A 493 34.09 -17.30 -4.46
C ILE A 493 35.38 -18.07 -4.81
N PRO A 494 35.98 -18.86 -3.89
CA PRO A 494 37.20 -19.60 -4.21
C PRO A 494 36.97 -20.72 -5.24
N GLY A 495 35.80 -21.37 -5.22
CA GLY A 495 35.38 -22.38 -6.19
C GLY A 495 35.39 -21.83 -7.61
N ILE A 496 34.78 -20.67 -7.83
CA ILE A 496 34.82 -19.96 -9.13
C ILE A 496 36.26 -19.67 -9.56
N ILE A 497 37.12 -19.18 -8.67
CA ILE A 497 38.52 -18.86 -8.98
C ILE A 497 39.27 -20.13 -9.41
N ILE A 498 39.10 -21.23 -8.70
CA ILE A 498 39.74 -22.52 -9.00
C ILE A 498 39.23 -23.07 -10.33
N GLN A 499 37.93 -23.02 -10.59
CA GLN A 499 37.33 -23.48 -11.85
C GLN A 499 37.82 -22.65 -13.05
N ILE A 500 37.87 -21.32 -12.92
CA ILE A 500 38.44 -20.42 -13.95
C ILE A 500 39.92 -20.75 -14.16
N ALA A 501 40.70 -20.91 -13.09
CA ALA A 501 42.11 -21.24 -13.17
C ALA A 501 42.34 -22.59 -13.87
N ALA A 502 41.54 -23.61 -13.57
CA ALA A 502 41.62 -24.92 -14.20
C ALA A 502 41.26 -24.87 -15.70
N ILE A 503 40.25 -24.09 -16.08
CA ILE A 503 39.89 -23.87 -17.49
C ILE A 503 41.01 -23.12 -18.21
N ALA A 504 41.58 -22.08 -17.59
CA ALA A 504 42.60 -21.22 -18.19
C ALA A 504 43.96 -21.94 -18.39
N THR A 505 44.33 -22.87 -17.50
CA THR A 505 45.57 -23.63 -17.59
C THR A 505 45.48 -24.87 -18.49
N THR A 506 44.29 -25.20 -19.01
CA THR A 506 44.10 -26.35 -19.90
C THR A 506 44.61 -26.02 -21.31
N SER A 507 45.65 -26.74 -21.76
CA SER A 507 46.32 -26.48 -23.05
C SER A 507 45.49 -26.91 -24.28
N ASP A 508 44.50 -27.79 -24.13
CA ASP A 508 43.61 -28.22 -25.20
C ASP A 508 42.15 -27.84 -24.90
N ARG A 509 41.65 -26.78 -25.55
CA ARG A 509 40.27 -26.29 -25.38
C ARG A 509 39.21 -27.32 -25.78
N THR A 510 39.53 -28.33 -26.58
CA THR A 510 38.59 -29.38 -26.99
C THR A 510 38.40 -30.47 -25.94
N THR A 511 39.32 -30.57 -24.97
CA THR A 511 39.25 -31.53 -23.85
C THR A 511 38.47 -31.01 -22.63
N ILE A 512 38.10 -29.73 -22.61
CA ILE A 512 37.33 -29.17 -21.51
C ILE A 512 35.90 -29.68 -21.61
N SER A 513 35.52 -30.54 -20.67
CA SER A 513 34.16 -31.08 -20.57
C SER A 513 33.14 -29.93 -20.51
N ARG A 514 32.05 -30.05 -21.27
CA ARG A 514 30.92 -29.11 -21.23
C ARG A 514 30.37 -28.94 -19.80
N GLY A 515 30.54 -29.96 -18.95
CA GLY A 515 30.14 -29.93 -17.55
C GLY A 515 30.88 -28.88 -16.72
N ALA A 516 32.16 -28.61 -16.98
CA ALA A 516 32.94 -27.60 -16.25
C ALA A 516 32.43 -26.18 -16.52
N TRP A 517 32.07 -25.88 -17.77
CA TRP A 517 31.47 -24.59 -18.14
C TRP A 517 30.08 -24.40 -17.55
N ILE A 518 29.25 -25.46 -17.54
CA ILE A 518 27.93 -25.42 -16.92
C ILE A 518 28.04 -25.18 -15.41
N SER A 519 28.97 -25.87 -14.74
CA SER A 519 29.26 -25.66 -13.32
C SER A 519 29.67 -24.22 -13.03
N LEU A 520 30.60 -23.66 -13.82
CA LEU A 520 31.09 -22.30 -13.63
C LEU A 520 29.96 -21.26 -13.73
N VAL A 521 29.07 -21.43 -14.71
CA VAL A 521 27.90 -20.55 -14.87
C VAL A 521 26.95 -20.68 -13.68
N MET A 522 26.68 -21.91 -13.23
CA MET A 522 25.83 -22.16 -12.05
C MET A 522 26.42 -21.54 -10.77
N SER A 523 27.71 -21.72 -10.51
CA SER A 523 28.38 -21.13 -9.35
C SER A 523 28.40 -19.61 -9.41
N ALA A 524 28.63 -19.01 -10.59
CA ALA A 524 28.59 -17.56 -10.77
C ALA A 524 27.17 -16.99 -10.53
N MET A 525 26.14 -17.66 -11.04
CA MET A 525 24.74 -17.29 -10.79
C MET A 525 24.37 -17.44 -9.31
N SER A 526 24.80 -18.53 -8.66
CA SER A 526 24.57 -18.78 -7.24
C SER A 526 25.20 -17.70 -6.37
N THR A 527 26.47 -17.39 -6.63
CA THR A 527 27.24 -16.34 -5.96
C THR A 527 26.56 -14.97 -6.11
N GLY A 528 26.11 -14.63 -7.33
CA GLY A 528 25.40 -13.37 -7.58
C GLY A 528 24.08 -13.27 -6.82
N PHE A 529 23.27 -14.33 -6.85
CA PHE A 529 21.97 -14.37 -6.17
C PHE A 529 22.11 -14.36 -4.64
N ILE A 530 23.07 -15.10 -4.10
CA ILE A 530 23.35 -15.13 -2.66
C ILE A 530 23.87 -13.76 -2.21
N GLY A 531 24.79 -13.15 -2.97
CA GLY A 531 25.30 -11.81 -2.71
C GLY A 531 24.19 -10.75 -2.69
N SER A 532 23.27 -10.78 -3.66
CA SER A 532 22.13 -9.86 -3.70
C SER A 532 21.07 -10.13 -2.63
N SER A 533 21.01 -11.35 -2.10
CA SER A 533 20.04 -11.73 -1.05
C SER A 533 20.52 -11.40 0.36
N ILE A 534 21.84 -11.28 0.56
CA ILE A 534 22.47 -10.93 1.85
C ILE A 534 22.60 -9.41 2.01
N SER A 535 22.85 -8.68 0.91
CA SER A 535 22.88 -7.21 0.88
C SER A 535 21.49 -6.61 1.00
#